data_AF-A0A975M077-F1
#
_entry.id   AF-A0A975M077-F1
#
_cell.length_a   1.000
_cell.length_b   1.000
_cell.length_c   1.000
_cell.angle_alpha   90.00
_cell.angle_beta   90.00
_cell.angle_gamma   90.00
#
_symmetry.space_group_name_H-M   'P 1'
#
loop_
_entity.id
_entity.type
_entity.pdbx_description
1 polymer ?
#
loop_
_entity_poly.entity_id
_entity_poly.type
_entity_poly.pdbx_seq_one_letter_code
_entity_poly.pdbx_strand_id
1 'polypeptide(L)'
;MNNRVSNGILGKIIRTLGFILLLASSVLIASELVLANSSYSLVANLEPYANMVGDITSQVGFAVESYALLGLIVGLLLLTWALRKGIILRLLITVLLVFVFADAADNANGLFAGTLLAVPSFVTSGVDLVSSYLDQLINVSPYVVPGASLLLVLFLWGLFANKKPKRFSVTLVRAGLIFMLFAVIVAALPSIASATLFTADWYMITGIALYLVTYAFFIVGYAFGIIGFLRS
;
A
#
# COMPACT_ATOMS: atom_id res chain seq x y z
N MET A 1 -6.31 -12.58 31.07
CA MET A 1 -6.44 -13.66 30.07
C MET A 1 -5.67 -13.28 28.81
N ASN A 2 -4.67 -14.08 28.42
CA ASN A 2 -3.75 -13.73 27.34
C ASN A 2 -4.45 -13.92 25.98
N ASN A 3 -5.01 -12.86 25.41
CA ASN A 3 -5.69 -12.83 24.11
C ASN A 3 -4.72 -13.03 22.92
N ARG A 4 -3.79 -13.97 23.00
CA ARG A 4 -2.97 -14.36 21.86
C ARG A 4 -3.86 -15.07 20.85
N VAL A 5 -3.81 -14.64 19.60
CA VAL A 5 -4.41 -15.41 18.50
C VAL A 5 -3.58 -16.68 18.39
N SER A 6 -4.18 -17.82 18.75
CA SER A 6 -3.59 -19.13 18.48
C SER A 6 -3.74 -19.34 16.98
N ASN A 7 -2.73 -18.91 16.21
CA ASN A 7 -2.70 -19.22 14.79
C ASN A 7 -2.29 -20.70 14.68
N GLY A 8 -3.26 -21.55 14.32
CA GLY A 8 -2.95 -22.88 13.79
C GLY A 8 -2.06 -22.78 12.55
N ILE A 9 -1.64 -23.93 12.00
CA ILE A 9 -0.72 -24.02 10.86
C ILE A 9 -1.17 -23.12 9.68
N LEU A 10 -2.47 -23.15 9.35
CA LEU A 10 -3.07 -22.29 8.32
C LEU A 10 -2.90 -20.79 8.58
N GLY A 11 -3.11 -20.34 9.82
CA GLY A 11 -2.94 -18.93 10.19
C GLY A 11 -1.49 -18.47 10.19
N LYS A 12 -0.53 -19.39 10.30
CA LYS A 12 0.90 -19.10 10.08
C LYS A 12 1.20 -18.95 8.58
N ILE A 13 0.71 -19.87 7.75
CA ILE A 13 0.88 -19.85 6.29
C ILE A 13 0.29 -18.56 5.68
N ILE A 14 -0.96 -18.24 5.99
CA ILE A 14 -1.66 -17.04 5.51
C ILE A 14 -0.87 -15.77 5.86
N ARG A 15 -0.33 -15.71 7.07
CA ARG A 15 0.47 -14.56 7.52
C ARG A 15 1.78 -14.45 6.75
N THR A 16 2.49 -15.56 6.54
CA THR A 16 3.77 -15.57 5.82
C THR A 16 3.58 -15.22 4.36
N LEU A 17 2.55 -15.78 3.70
CA LEU A 17 2.16 -15.38 2.34
C LEU A 17 1.83 -13.90 2.27
N GLY A 18 1.07 -13.37 3.23
CA GLY A 18 0.79 -11.94 3.33
C GLY A 18 2.07 -11.09 3.39
N PHE A 19 3.06 -11.48 4.20
CA PHE A 19 4.34 -10.76 4.25
C PHE A 19 5.15 -10.85 2.96
N ILE A 20 5.18 -12.01 2.30
CA ILE A 20 5.90 -12.19 1.03
C ILE A 20 5.26 -11.34 -0.07
N LEU A 21 3.93 -11.38 -0.19
CA LEU A 21 3.18 -10.57 -1.15
C LEU A 21 3.41 -9.07 -0.92
N LEU A 22 3.35 -8.64 0.33
CA LEU A 22 3.60 -7.23 0.66
C LEU A 22 5.03 -6.79 0.39
N LEU A 23 6.01 -7.65 0.65
CA LEU A 23 7.39 -7.36 0.33
C LEU A 23 7.58 -7.20 -1.17
N ALA A 24 7.16 -8.20 -1.96
CA ALA A 24 7.28 -8.15 -3.42
C ALA A 24 6.56 -6.93 -3.98
N SER A 25 5.32 -6.69 -3.56
CA SER A 25 4.52 -5.54 -4.01
C SER A 25 5.15 -4.20 -3.62
N SER A 26 5.71 -4.08 -2.41
CA SER A 26 6.37 -2.84 -1.99
C SER A 26 7.63 -2.55 -2.81
N VAL A 27 8.40 -3.59 -3.20
CA VAL A 27 9.56 -3.43 -4.08
C VAL A 27 9.13 -2.95 -5.47
N LEU A 28 8.11 -3.59 -6.05
CA LEU A 28 7.60 -3.25 -7.37
C LEU A 28 7.01 -1.83 -7.43
N ILE A 29 6.19 -1.47 -6.44
CA ILE A 29 5.59 -0.13 -6.41
C ILE A 29 6.69 0.93 -6.20
N ALA A 30 7.71 0.64 -5.38
CA ALA A 30 8.83 1.55 -5.22
C ALA A 30 9.64 1.71 -6.51
N SER A 31 9.90 0.64 -7.27
CA SER A 31 10.60 0.74 -8.55
C SER A 31 9.80 1.53 -9.57
N GLU A 32 8.50 1.26 -9.72
CA GLU A 32 7.62 2.01 -10.62
C GLU A 32 7.55 3.50 -10.24
N LEU A 33 7.47 3.80 -8.94
CA LEU A 33 7.46 5.17 -8.46
C LEU A 33 8.76 5.92 -8.79
N VAL A 34 9.91 5.24 -8.75
CA VAL A 34 11.21 5.81 -9.17
C VAL A 34 11.23 6.05 -10.67
N LEU A 35 10.83 5.06 -11.48
CA LEU A 35 10.86 5.15 -12.95
C LEU A 35 9.91 6.23 -13.47
N ALA A 36 8.72 6.36 -12.87
CA ALA A 36 7.75 7.40 -13.23
C ALA A 36 8.23 8.82 -12.90
N ASN A 37 9.23 8.98 -12.03
CA ASN A 37 9.66 10.27 -11.48
C ASN A 37 11.17 10.50 -11.60
N SER A 38 11.85 9.83 -12.53
CA SER A 38 13.30 9.93 -12.73
C SER A 38 13.77 11.32 -13.20
N SER A 39 12.85 12.18 -13.64
CA SER A 39 13.15 13.58 -13.98
C SER A 39 13.65 14.41 -12.79
N TYR A 40 13.34 14.00 -11.55
CA TYR A 40 13.82 14.68 -10.35
C TYR A 40 15.19 14.16 -9.90
N SER A 41 16.14 15.06 -9.65
CA SER A 41 17.55 14.73 -9.35
C SER A 41 17.75 13.80 -8.14
N LEU A 42 16.90 13.89 -7.11
CA LEU A 42 16.95 12.99 -5.96
C LEU A 42 16.51 11.56 -6.30
N VAL A 43 15.55 11.42 -7.20
CA VAL A 43 14.95 10.14 -7.62
C VAL A 43 15.82 9.47 -8.68
N ALA A 44 16.43 10.25 -9.58
CA ALA A 44 17.34 9.77 -10.63
C ALA A 44 18.48 8.90 -10.08
N ASN A 45 19.00 9.19 -8.89
CA ASN A 45 20.04 8.37 -8.25
C ASN A 45 19.59 6.94 -7.93
N LEU A 46 18.27 6.71 -7.84
CA LEU A 46 17.69 5.41 -7.55
C LEU A 46 17.31 4.63 -8.82
N GLU A 47 17.32 5.29 -9.97
CA GLU A 47 16.93 4.72 -11.26
C GLU A 47 17.68 3.42 -11.62
N PRO A 48 19.01 3.30 -11.41
CA PRO A 48 19.72 2.06 -11.72
C PRO A 48 19.17 0.87 -10.93
N TYR A 49 18.77 1.07 -9.67
CA TYR A 49 18.20 0.01 -8.83
C TYR A 49 16.77 -0.34 -9.26
N ALA A 50 15.99 0.64 -9.70
CA ALA A 50 14.64 0.41 -10.22
C ALA A 50 14.68 -0.39 -11.53
N ASN A 51 15.61 -0.05 -12.44
CA ASN A 51 15.83 -0.80 -13.67
C ASN A 51 16.25 -2.25 -13.41
N MET A 52 17.11 -2.51 -12.42
CA MET A 52 17.44 -3.89 -12.02
C MET A 52 16.22 -4.70 -11.58
N VAL A 53 15.24 -4.07 -10.90
CA VAL A 53 13.99 -4.74 -10.54
C VAL A 53 13.16 -5.04 -11.79
N GLY A 54 13.05 -4.08 -12.72
CA GLY A 54 12.38 -4.25 -14.02
C GLY A 54 12.98 -5.36 -14.89
N ASP A 55 14.30 -5.48 -14.90
CA ASP A 55 15.01 -6.55 -15.62
C ASP A 55 14.72 -7.94 -15.03
N ILE A 56 14.54 -8.02 -13.71
CA ILE A 56 14.17 -9.27 -13.04
C ILE A 56 12.69 -9.60 -13.30
N THR A 57 11.78 -8.61 -13.25
CA THR A 57 10.34 -8.84 -13.47
C THR A 57 10.05 -9.27 -14.89
N SER A 58 10.70 -8.66 -15.87
CA SER A 58 10.55 -9.00 -17.29
C SER A 58 10.96 -10.44 -17.61
N GLN A 59 11.92 -11.01 -16.87
CA GLN A 59 12.35 -12.41 -17.04
C GLN A 59 11.35 -13.44 -16.49
N VAL A 60 10.45 -13.04 -15.59
CA VAL A 60 9.51 -13.97 -14.93
C VAL A 60 8.27 -14.25 -15.80
N GLY A 61 8.11 -13.57 -16.95
CA GLY A 61 7.12 -13.89 -17.99
C GLY A 61 5.66 -13.64 -17.62
N PHE A 62 5.35 -13.42 -16.34
CA PHE A 62 4.09 -12.88 -15.87
C PHE A 62 4.19 -11.35 -15.86
N ALA A 63 3.10 -10.64 -16.18
CA ALA A 63 3.01 -9.18 -16.06
C ALA A 63 3.00 -8.76 -14.58
N VAL A 64 4.04 -9.10 -13.82
CA VAL A 64 4.18 -8.95 -12.37
C VAL A 64 3.91 -7.51 -11.94
N GLU A 65 4.29 -6.55 -12.77
CA GLU A 65 4.03 -5.11 -12.60
C GLU A 65 2.54 -4.80 -12.49
N SER A 66 1.69 -5.43 -13.33
CA SER A 66 0.23 -5.26 -13.27
C SER A 66 -0.39 -5.86 -12.00
N TYR A 67 0.31 -6.75 -11.29
CA TYR A 67 -0.20 -7.37 -10.07
C TYR A 67 0.32 -6.70 -8.79
N ALA A 68 1.15 -5.66 -8.89
CA ALA A 68 1.76 -5.03 -7.72
C ALA A 68 0.71 -4.43 -6.76
N LEU A 69 -0.27 -3.69 -7.28
CA LEU A 69 -1.37 -3.13 -6.48
C LEU A 69 -2.21 -4.25 -5.84
N LEU A 70 -2.56 -5.28 -6.62
CA LEU A 70 -3.37 -6.40 -6.13
C LEU A 70 -2.63 -7.18 -5.05
N GLY A 71 -1.34 -7.46 -5.24
CA GLY A 71 -0.49 -8.12 -4.26
C GLY A 71 -0.39 -7.35 -2.95
N LEU A 72 -0.33 -6.01 -3.01
CA LEU A 72 -0.33 -5.14 -1.84
C LEU A 72 -1.64 -5.29 -1.06
N ILE A 73 -2.79 -5.17 -1.73
CA ILE A 73 -4.11 -5.22 -1.10
C ILE A 73 -4.41 -6.61 -0.54
N VAL A 74 -4.20 -7.65 -1.34
CA VAL A 74 -4.38 -9.05 -0.90
C VAL A 74 -3.45 -9.35 0.27
N GLY A 75 -2.18 -8.92 0.20
CA GLY A 75 -1.23 -9.08 1.29
C GLY A 75 -1.69 -8.40 2.59
N LEU A 76 -2.22 -7.18 2.51
CA LEU A 76 -2.77 -6.45 3.66
C LEU A 76 -4.03 -7.12 4.21
N LEU A 77 -4.90 -7.67 3.35
CA LEU A 77 -6.07 -8.44 3.77
C LEU A 77 -5.64 -9.70 4.53
N LEU A 78 -4.73 -10.51 3.96
CA LEU A 78 -4.22 -11.72 4.62
C LEU A 78 -3.61 -11.39 5.99
N LEU A 79 -2.82 -10.32 6.10
CA LEU A 79 -2.29 -9.87 7.38
C LEU A 79 -3.39 -9.41 8.33
N THR A 80 -4.36 -8.62 7.86
CA THR A 80 -5.46 -8.11 8.71
C THR A 80 -6.25 -9.25 9.35
N TRP A 81 -6.58 -10.24 8.54
CA TRP A 81 -7.32 -11.43 8.96
C TRP A 81 -6.47 -12.39 9.80
N ALA A 82 -5.19 -12.54 9.52
CA ALA A 82 -4.29 -13.40 10.30
C ALA A 82 -3.85 -12.80 11.65
N LEU A 83 -3.85 -11.47 11.79
CA LEU A 83 -3.25 -10.79 12.93
C LEU A 83 -4.24 -10.42 14.04
N ARG A 84 -5.43 -9.92 13.73
CA ARG A 84 -6.35 -9.38 14.75
C ARG A 84 -7.37 -10.41 15.19
N LYS A 85 -8.00 -10.32 16.38
CA LYS A 85 -9.14 -11.19 16.79
C LYS A 85 -10.51 -10.52 16.64
N GLY A 86 -10.58 -9.19 16.82
CA GLY A 86 -11.84 -8.44 16.79
C GLY A 86 -12.40 -8.27 15.38
N ILE A 87 -13.67 -8.64 15.18
CA ILE A 87 -14.35 -8.69 13.88
C ILE A 87 -14.59 -7.29 13.27
N ILE A 88 -14.96 -6.30 14.10
CA ILE A 88 -15.41 -4.97 13.64
C ILE A 88 -14.30 -4.26 12.84
N LEU A 89 -13.10 -4.09 13.42
CA LEU A 89 -12.01 -3.41 12.69
C LEU A 89 -11.51 -4.23 11.50
N ARG A 90 -11.61 -5.57 11.54
CA ARG A 90 -11.22 -6.39 10.38
C ARG A 90 -12.13 -6.11 9.20
N LEU A 91 -13.45 -6.10 9.43
CA LEU A 91 -14.43 -5.75 8.42
C LEU A 91 -14.21 -4.33 7.93
N LEU A 92 -14.01 -3.37 8.84
CA LEU A 92 -13.80 -1.98 8.48
C LEU A 92 -12.55 -1.79 7.61
N ILE A 93 -11.40 -2.35 8.00
CA ILE A 93 -10.18 -2.33 7.17
C ILE A 93 -10.40 -3.03 5.83
N THR A 94 -11.14 -4.15 5.80
CA THR A 94 -11.42 -4.88 4.56
C THR A 94 -12.25 -4.03 3.61
N VAL A 95 -13.33 -3.41 4.10
CA VAL A 95 -14.18 -2.52 3.30
C VAL A 95 -13.38 -1.33 2.76
N LEU A 96 -12.57 -0.69 3.61
CA LEU A 96 -11.73 0.42 3.16
C LEU A 96 -10.65 -0.01 2.16
N LEU A 97 -10.02 -1.17 2.35
CA LEU A 97 -9.04 -1.71 1.39
C LEU A 97 -9.69 -1.98 0.04
N VAL A 98 -10.87 -2.59 0.03
CA VAL A 98 -11.60 -2.87 -1.21
C VAL A 98 -12.05 -1.57 -1.89
N PHE A 99 -12.54 -0.59 -1.13
CA PHE A 99 -12.93 0.71 -1.65
C PHE A 99 -11.75 1.46 -2.28
N VAL A 100 -10.65 1.62 -1.54
CA VAL A 100 -9.44 2.30 -2.03
C VAL A 100 -8.81 1.56 -3.21
N PHE A 101 -8.89 0.22 -3.22
CA PHE A 101 -8.44 -0.58 -4.36
C PHE A 101 -9.31 -0.37 -5.60
N ALA A 102 -10.63 -0.36 -5.45
CA ALA A 102 -11.54 -0.18 -6.58
C ALA A 102 -11.38 1.22 -7.19
N ASP A 103 -11.26 2.26 -6.36
CA ASP A 103 -10.93 3.61 -6.80
C ASP A 103 -9.58 3.67 -7.54
N ALA A 104 -8.54 3.05 -6.98
CA ALA A 104 -7.22 3.00 -7.62
C ALA A 104 -7.23 2.21 -8.95
N ALA A 105 -8.08 1.21 -9.08
CA ALA A 105 -8.20 0.40 -10.29
C ALA A 105 -8.96 1.13 -11.41
N ASP A 106 -9.92 1.98 -11.07
CA ASP A 106 -10.73 2.74 -12.02
C ASP A 106 -10.01 4.02 -12.49
N ASN A 107 -9.43 4.77 -11.55
CA ASN A 107 -8.76 6.05 -11.83
C ASN A 107 -7.27 5.90 -12.22
N ALA A 108 -6.75 4.68 -12.23
CA ALA A 108 -5.33 4.32 -12.43
C ALA A 108 -4.32 5.00 -11.49
N ASN A 109 -4.75 5.94 -10.63
CA ASN A 109 -3.90 6.76 -9.77
C ASN A 109 -4.42 6.71 -8.32
N GLY A 110 -4.12 5.63 -7.61
CA GLY A 110 -4.55 5.46 -6.23
C GLY A 110 -3.73 6.31 -5.27
N LEU A 111 -4.40 7.14 -4.45
CA LEU A 111 -3.75 7.89 -3.35
C LEU A 111 -2.97 6.97 -2.39
N PHE A 112 -3.31 5.69 -2.31
CA PHE A 112 -2.59 4.73 -1.48
C PHE A 112 -1.30 4.23 -2.12
N ALA A 113 -1.22 4.15 -3.45
CA ALA A 113 -0.02 3.71 -4.18
C ALA A 113 0.93 4.87 -4.51
N GLY A 114 0.37 6.08 -4.70
CA GLY A 114 1.14 7.28 -5.03
C GLY A 114 1.77 7.26 -6.43
N THR A 115 1.46 6.26 -7.25
CA THR A 115 1.94 6.11 -8.63
C THR A 115 0.88 5.45 -9.49
N LEU A 116 0.99 5.68 -10.80
CA LEU A 116 0.18 4.99 -11.80
C LEU A 116 0.64 3.54 -11.89
N LEU A 117 -0.27 2.60 -11.62
CA LEU A 117 0.02 1.17 -11.72
C LEU A 117 -0.95 0.53 -12.70
N ALA A 118 -0.42 -0.29 -13.59
CA ALA A 118 -1.25 -1.15 -14.40
C ALA A 118 -2.04 -2.11 -13.49
N VAL A 119 -3.29 -2.37 -13.87
CA VAL A 119 -4.16 -3.30 -13.17
C VAL A 119 -4.61 -4.39 -14.16
N PRO A 120 -4.70 -5.66 -13.75
CA PRO A 120 -5.06 -6.73 -14.67
C PRO A 120 -6.50 -6.58 -15.15
N SER A 121 -6.77 -6.91 -16.40
CA SER A 121 -8.08 -6.68 -17.05
C SER A 121 -9.26 -7.38 -16.35
N PHE A 122 -9.04 -8.50 -15.67
CA PHE A 122 -10.11 -9.18 -14.93
C PHE A 122 -10.51 -8.40 -13.66
N VAL A 123 -9.58 -7.63 -13.09
CA VAL A 123 -9.85 -6.78 -11.91
C VAL A 123 -10.67 -5.58 -12.35
N THR A 124 -10.27 -4.91 -13.43
CA THR A 124 -11.03 -3.77 -13.98
C THR A 124 -12.43 -4.22 -14.36
N SER A 125 -12.58 -5.35 -15.07
CA SER A 125 -13.89 -5.94 -15.39
C SER A 125 -14.75 -6.22 -14.15
N GLY A 126 -14.13 -6.58 -13.02
CA GLY A 126 -14.83 -6.79 -11.76
C GLY A 126 -15.25 -5.49 -11.07
N VAL A 127 -14.40 -4.45 -11.14
CA VAL A 127 -14.68 -3.11 -10.63
C VAL A 127 -15.77 -2.43 -11.46
N ASP A 128 -15.79 -2.63 -12.77
CA ASP A 128 -16.81 -2.10 -13.70
C ASP A 128 -18.24 -2.52 -13.30
N LEU A 129 -18.41 -3.67 -12.65
CA LEU A 129 -19.72 -4.11 -12.16
C LEU A 129 -20.26 -3.24 -11.02
N VAL A 130 -19.38 -2.52 -10.32
CA VAL A 130 -19.69 -1.72 -9.13
C VAL A 130 -19.32 -0.24 -9.31
N SER A 131 -18.65 0.13 -10.41
CA SER A 131 -18.18 1.48 -10.70
C SER A 131 -19.29 2.52 -10.59
N SER A 132 -20.48 2.24 -11.14
CA SER A 132 -21.64 3.14 -11.02
C SER A 132 -22.03 3.49 -9.57
N TYR A 133 -21.85 2.57 -8.61
CA TYR A 133 -22.10 2.83 -7.20
C TYR A 133 -20.93 3.56 -6.54
N LEU A 134 -19.70 3.27 -6.96
CA LEU A 134 -18.50 3.98 -6.51
C LEU A 134 -18.54 5.44 -6.93
N ASP A 135 -18.90 5.71 -8.18
CA ASP A 135 -19.06 7.06 -8.72
C ASP A 135 -20.12 7.83 -7.96
N GLN A 136 -21.28 7.23 -7.69
CA GLN A 136 -22.31 7.87 -6.88
C GLN A 136 -21.79 8.25 -5.50
N LEU A 137 -21.01 7.38 -4.86
CA LEU A 137 -20.43 7.64 -3.54
C LEU A 137 -19.34 8.72 -3.58
N ILE A 138 -18.44 8.67 -4.56
CA ILE A 138 -17.35 9.67 -4.73
C ILE A 138 -17.95 11.04 -5.06
N ASN A 139 -19.02 11.09 -5.85
CA ASN A 139 -19.71 12.33 -6.19
C ASN A 139 -20.50 12.95 -5.02
N VAL A 140 -20.72 12.23 -3.91
CA VAL A 140 -21.33 12.83 -2.70
C VAL A 140 -20.45 13.93 -2.13
N SER A 141 -19.13 13.72 -2.12
CA SER A 141 -18.19 14.70 -1.58
C SER A 141 -16.76 14.45 -2.08
N PRO A 142 -16.00 15.52 -2.42
CA PRO A 142 -14.60 15.38 -2.80
C PRO A 142 -13.71 14.80 -1.68
N TYR A 143 -14.20 14.77 -0.44
CA TYR A 143 -13.46 14.24 0.71
C TYR A 143 -13.58 12.73 0.90
N VAL A 144 -14.41 12.03 0.11
CA VAL A 144 -14.65 10.59 0.29
C VAL A 144 -13.37 9.78 0.06
N VAL A 145 -12.70 9.98 -1.08
CA VAL A 145 -11.48 9.22 -1.44
C VAL A 145 -10.30 9.55 -0.53
N PRO A 146 -9.96 10.84 -0.28
CA PRO A 146 -8.96 11.22 0.72
C PRO A 146 -9.28 10.69 2.13
N GLY A 147 -10.53 10.83 2.57
CA GLY A 147 -10.97 10.41 3.89
C GLY A 147 -10.83 8.90 4.08
N ALA A 148 -11.27 8.11 3.11
CA ALA A 148 -11.13 6.66 3.13
C ALA A 148 -9.66 6.22 3.16
N SER A 149 -8.80 6.84 2.36
CA SER A 149 -7.37 6.56 2.32
C SER A 149 -6.67 6.88 3.64
N LEU A 150 -6.98 8.02 4.26
CA LEU A 150 -6.43 8.40 5.57
C LEU A 150 -6.91 7.48 6.68
N LEU A 151 -8.21 7.18 6.72
CA LEU A 151 -8.79 6.24 7.69
C LEU A 151 -8.15 4.85 7.55
N LEU A 152 -7.94 4.39 6.32
CA LEU A 152 -7.27 3.12 6.04
C LEU A 152 -5.87 3.10 6.66
N VAL A 153 -5.04 4.11 6.39
CA VAL A 153 -3.69 4.21 6.95
C VAL A 153 -3.72 4.24 8.49
N LEU A 154 -4.63 5.01 9.09
CA LEU A 154 -4.79 5.07 10.54
C LEU A 154 -5.21 3.73 11.15
N PHE A 155 -6.14 3.01 10.54
CA PHE A 155 -6.57 1.71 11.04
C PHE A 155 -5.51 0.62 10.85
N LEU A 156 -4.77 0.65 9.73
CA LEU A 156 -3.59 -0.19 9.55
C LEU A 156 -2.52 0.11 10.60
N TRP A 157 -2.25 1.40 10.86
CA TRP A 157 -1.30 1.79 11.91
C TRP A 157 -1.75 1.27 13.28
N GLY A 158 -3.04 1.43 13.61
CA GLY A 158 -3.63 0.91 14.84
C GLY A 158 -3.57 -0.63 14.94
N LEU A 159 -3.67 -1.33 13.81
CA LEU A 159 -3.53 -2.79 13.73
C LEU A 159 -2.11 -3.23 14.12
N PHE A 160 -1.09 -2.55 13.60
CA PHE A 160 0.30 -2.86 13.90
C PHE A 160 0.77 -2.32 15.26
N ALA A 161 0.21 -1.20 15.74
CA ALA A 161 0.58 -0.57 17.01
C ALA A 161 0.26 -1.43 18.25
N ASN A 162 -0.84 -2.17 18.19
CA ASN A 162 -1.36 -2.93 19.33
C ASN A 162 -0.75 -4.35 19.47
N LYS A 163 0.24 -4.70 18.64
CA LYS A 163 0.87 -6.03 18.65
C LYS A 163 1.99 -6.12 19.70
N LYS A 164 1.84 -7.08 20.61
CA LYS A 164 2.91 -7.55 21.52
C LYS A 164 3.33 -8.97 21.13
N PRO A 165 4.64 -9.32 21.15
CA PRO A 165 5.80 -8.48 21.49
C PRO A 165 6.12 -7.44 20.40
N LYS A 166 6.72 -6.31 20.80
CA LYS A 166 7.21 -5.26 19.90
C LYS A 166 8.40 -5.81 19.10
N ARG A 167 8.12 -6.38 17.92
CA ARG A 167 9.15 -6.85 16.98
C ARG A 167 9.66 -5.68 16.16
N PHE A 168 10.95 -5.67 15.86
CA PHE A 168 11.58 -4.62 15.05
C PHE A 168 10.88 -4.44 13.69
N SER A 169 10.48 -5.54 13.04
CA SER A 169 9.68 -5.53 11.81
C SER A 169 8.38 -4.72 11.92
N VAL A 170 7.64 -4.90 13.02
CA VAL A 170 6.39 -4.18 13.27
C VAL A 170 6.65 -2.69 13.53
N THR A 171 7.75 -2.36 14.20
CA THR A 171 8.16 -0.96 14.41
C THR A 171 8.44 -0.26 13.09
N LEU A 172 9.17 -0.90 12.17
CA LEU A 172 9.47 -0.34 10.85
C LEU A 172 8.21 -0.14 10.01
N VAL A 173 7.33 -1.14 9.94
CA VAL A 173 6.04 -1.01 9.23
C VAL A 173 5.20 0.13 9.81
N ARG A 174 5.21 0.33 11.14
CA ARG A 174 4.51 1.45 11.76
C ARG A 174 5.11 2.80 11.40
N ALA A 175 6.44 2.90 11.34
CA ALA A 175 7.10 4.12 10.91
C ALA A 175 6.74 4.43 9.45
N GLY A 176 6.80 3.41 8.57
CA GLY A 176 6.36 3.54 7.18
C GLY A 176 4.91 4.04 7.07
N LEU A 177 3.98 3.51 7.87
CA LEU A 177 2.58 3.99 7.86
C LEU A 177 2.41 5.43 8.32
N ILE A 178 3.32 5.97 9.16
CA ILE A 178 3.30 7.40 9.52
C ILE A 178 3.72 8.24 8.31
N PHE A 179 4.79 7.84 7.61
CA PHE A 179 5.18 8.50 6.36
C PHE A 179 4.08 8.38 5.29
N MET A 180 3.41 7.23 5.21
CA MET A 180 2.28 7.02 4.31
C MET A 180 1.12 7.95 4.63
N LEU A 181 0.85 8.20 5.92
CA LEU A 181 -0.18 9.14 6.33
C LEU A 181 0.14 10.53 5.78
N PHE A 182 1.38 11.00 5.95
CA PHE A 182 1.80 12.29 5.38
C PHE A 182 1.79 12.28 3.85
N ALA A 183 2.20 11.18 3.21
CA ALA A 183 2.17 11.04 1.77
C ALA A 183 0.75 11.17 1.22
N VAL A 184 -0.22 10.49 1.83
CA VAL A 184 -1.65 10.57 1.47
C VAL A 184 -2.21 11.98 1.72
N ILE A 185 -1.82 12.65 2.82
CA ILE A 185 -2.22 14.04 3.05
C ILE A 185 -1.71 14.93 1.91
N VAL A 186 -0.42 14.83 1.58
CA VAL A 186 0.18 15.58 0.47
C VAL A 186 -0.50 15.22 -0.85
N ALA A 187 -0.77 13.96 -1.14
CA ALA A 187 -1.44 13.57 -2.38
C ALA A 187 -2.90 14.05 -2.44
N ALA A 188 -3.58 14.19 -1.29
CA ALA A 188 -4.97 14.63 -1.22
C ALA A 188 -5.15 16.15 -1.27
N LEU A 189 -4.17 16.95 -0.84
CA LEU A 189 -4.27 18.41 -0.79
C LEU A 189 -4.69 19.10 -2.12
N PRO A 190 -4.30 18.64 -3.33
CA PRO A 190 -4.73 19.26 -4.58
C PRO A 190 -6.24 19.11 -4.83
N SER A 191 -6.86 18.07 -4.25
CA SER A 191 -8.32 17.88 -4.32
C SER A 191 -9.10 18.76 -3.33
N ILE A 192 -8.39 19.44 -2.41
CA ILE A 192 -8.97 20.17 -1.27
C ILE A 192 -8.70 21.68 -1.35
N ALA A 193 -7.62 22.10 -2.01
CA ALA A 193 -7.18 23.48 -2.08
C ALA A 193 -6.89 23.93 -3.53
N SER A 194 -6.69 25.23 -3.76
CA SER A 194 -6.51 25.81 -5.10
C SER A 194 -5.27 25.24 -5.82
N ALA A 195 -5.46 24.75 -7.05
CA ALA A 195 -4.48 24.02 -7.86
C ALA A 195 -3.11 24.70 -8.08
N THR A 196 -3.02 26.03 -7.97
CA THR A 196 -1.84 26.82 -8.34
C THR A 196 -0.64 26.66 -7.40
N LEU A 197 -0.84 26.22 -6.16
CA LEU A 197 0.27 25.98 -5.21
C LEU A 197 0.88 24.57 -5.36
N PHE A 198 0.17 23.66 -6.03
CA PHE A 198 0.48 22.22 -6.03
C PHE A 198 1.21 21.73 -7.28
N THR A 199 1.44 22.61 -8.26
CA THR A 199 2.26 22.34 -9.44
C THR A 199 3.73 22.68 -9.25
N ALA A 200 4.12 23.16 -8.05
CA ALA A 200 5.51 23.49 -7.77
C ALA A 200 6.33 22.21 -7.55
N ASP A 201 7.52 22.13 -8.16
CA ASP A 201 8.36 20.93 -8.12
C ASP A 201 8.66 20.44 -6.70
N TRP A 202 8.89 21.36 -5.75
CA TRP A 202 9.17 21.00 -4.35
C TRP A 202 8.04 20.20 -3.70
N TYR A 203 6.79 20.49 -4.10
CA TYR A 203 5.61 19.82 -3.58
C TYR A 203 5.53 18.38 -4.07
N MET A 204 5.71 18.19 -5.38
CA MET A 204 5.74 16.86 -6.01
C MET A 204 6.90 16.02 -5.46
N ILE A 205 8.11 16.59 -5.37
CA ILE A 205 9.29 15.93 -4.81
C ILE A 205 9.03 15.47 -3.38
N THR A 206 8.40 16.30 -2.55
CA THR A 206 8.10 15.95 -1.15
C THR A 206 7.12 14.78 -1.08
N GLY A 207 6.05 14.79 -1.89
CA GLY A 207 5.09 13.68 -1.96
C GLY A 207 5.76 12.36 -2.36
N ILE A 208 6.54 12.38 -3.44
CA ILE A 208 7.26 11.21 -3.96
C ILE A 208 8.25 10.68 -2.91
N ALA A 209 9.03 11.57 -2.27
CA ALA A 209 9.97 11.18 -1.24
C ALA A 209 9.28 10.50 -0.04
N LEU A 210 8.10 10.99 0.38
CA LEU A 210 7.33 10.36 1.46
C LEU A 210 6.84 8.94 1.09
N TYR A 211 6.40 8.72 -0.16
CA TYR A 211 6.05 7.38 -0.63
C TYR A 211 7.28 6.47 -0.72
N LEU A 212 8.42 6.95 -1.25
CA LEU A 212 9.65 6.16 -1.32
C LEU A 212 10.13 5.73 0.06
N VAL A 213 10.13 6.65 1.03
CA VAL A 213 10.47 6.36 2.43
C VAL A 213 9.50 5.34 3.03
N THR A 214 8.20 5.48 2.75
CA THR A 214 7.17 4.51 3.16
C THR A 214 7.49 3.11 2.66
N TYR A 215 7.72 2.96 1.37
CA TYR A 215 8.01 1.65 0.77
C TYR A 215 9.34 1.09 1.25
N ALA A 216 10.37 1.92 1.47
CA ALA A 216 11.63 1.47 2.07
C ALA A 216 11.41 0.87 3.47
N PHE A 217 10.64 1.54 4.33
CA PHE A 217 10.29 1.01 5.66
C PHE A 217 9.47 -0.28 5.57
N PHE A 218 8.58 -0.39 4.59
CA PHE A 218 7.80 -1.60 4.35
C PHE A 218 8.66 -2.77 3.89
N ILE A 219 9.56 -2.55 2.91
CA ILE A 219 10.48 -3.58 2.41
C ILE A 219 11.32 -4.15 3.56
N VAL A 220 11.99 -3.28 4.33
CA VAL A 220 12.83 -3.71 5.45
C VAL A 220 11.97 -4.36 6.54
N GLY A 221 10.82 -3.76 6.87
CA GLY A 221 9.89 -4.28 7.87
C GLY A 221 9.35 -5.68 7.53
N TYR A 222 8.92 -5.90 6.30
CA TYR A 222 8.39 -7.18 5.83
C TYR A 222 9.50 -8.23 5.66
N ALA A 223 10.71 -7.85 5.23
CA ALA A 223 11.87 -8.75 5.18
C ALA A 223 12.19 -9.31 6.58
N PHE A 224 12.30 -8.45 7.60
CA PHE A 224 12.46 -8.91 8.98
C PHE A 224 11.24 -9.67 9.50
N GLY A 225 10.04 -9.38 8.99
CA GLY A 225 8.83 -10.14 9.28
C GLY A 225 8.93 -11.61 8.85
N ILE A 226 9.48 -11.85 7.67
CA ILE A 226 9.72 -13.19 7.10
C ILE A 226 10.87 -13.89 7.84
N ILE A 227 12.01 -13.22 8.03
CA ILE A 227 13.17 -13.82 8.72
C ILE A 227 12.83 -14.17 10.17
N GLY A 228 12.11 -13.30 10.88
CA GLY A 228 11.65 -13.56 12.24
C GLY A 228 10.62 -14.69 12.36
N PHE A 229 10.08 -15.18 11.23
CA PHE A 229 9.25 -16.38 11.18
C PHE A 229 10.06 -17.66 10.99
N LEU A 230 11.14 -17.62 10.20
CA LEU A 230 12.01 -18.78 9.95
C LEU A 230 12.75 -19.26 11.22
N ARG A 231 12.91 -18.39 12.23
CA ARG A 231 13.55 -18.71 13.52
C ARG A 231 12.60 -19.24 14.61
N SER A 232 11.28 -19.27 14.40
CA SER A 232 10.26 -19.58 15.43
C SER A 232 9.46 -20.83 15.13
#